data_AF-A0A7R9TX25-F1
#
_entry.id   AF-A0A7R9TX25-F1
#
_cell.length_a   1.000
_cell.length_b   1.000
_cell.length_c   1.000
_cell.angle_alpha   90.00
_cell.angle_beta   90.00
_cell.angle_gamma   90.00
#
_symmetry.space_group_name_H-M   'P 1'
#
loop_
_entity.id
_entity.type
_entity.pdbx_description
1 polymer ?
#
loop_
_entity_poly.entity_id
_entity_poly.type
_entity_poly.pdbx_seq_one_letter_code
_entity_poly.pdbx_strand_id
1 'polypeptide(L)'
;RRAGGGGTRVDMEPPPSAPARIDRDGLRAALHALYVTRDASSRAAADAWLQRFLRSDEAWPVSLALLGDDATSPRGLDALEALFCARALHVLLRRCVFKTEKTQKSHVALDERALGDVRDAGLLPMAWRCAALCATHDRGVGGVGGGSARGGGADSASSAPPRTILTQVSLAIAALACKMAAWEGDAIARDLCAYFTRPPASAPPSATRVVAALLDHRDVDETVADAGATCLLQTLSVLPDECQSGRLSIHPARRREVIDGLRAAAAAAVFPTLDALTGRLSAAAMCVNDAGSSGGVDRSRDRTTALLFEAYAAWAAFAPDAAGACPSETLAAALGILAASDRDARATFSDR
;
A
#
# COMPACT_ATOMS: atom_id res chain seq x y z
N ARG A 1 33.29 -29.56 69.81
CA ARG A 1 34.20 -28.64 69.08
C ARG A 1 33.66 -28.47 67.65
N ARG A 2 33.37 -27.22 67.25
CA ARG A 2 33.20 -26.66 65.87
C ARG A 2 32.10 -27.30 65.00
N ALA A 3 31.00 -26.63 64.68
CA ALA A 3 30.77 -25.41 63.87
C ALA A 3 30.75 -25.65 62.34
N GLY A 4 29.67 -25.20 61.69
CA GLY A 4 29.67 -24.76 60.28
C GLY A 4 28.67 -25.46 59.36
N GLY A 5 27.69 -24.71 58.84
CA GLY A 5 26.87 -25.17 57.71
C GLY A 5 25.51 -24.50 57.59
N GLY A 6 25.47 -23.16 57.56
CA GLY A 6 24.24 -22.43 57.20
C GLY A 6 23.90 -22.68 55.73
N GLY A 7 22.80 -23.39 55.48
CA GLY A 7 22.22 -23.53 54.17
C GLY A 7 21.45 -22.27 53.79
N THR A 8 22.09 -21.39 53.03
CA THR A 8 21.44 -20.31 52.28
C THR A 8 20.35 -20.90 51.39
N ARG A 9 19.09 -20.55 51.70
CA ARG A 9 17.95 -20.71 50.78
C ARG A 9 18.29 -19.88 49.55
N VAL A 10 18.64 -20.55 48.45
CA VAL A 10 18.72 -19.92 47.14
C VAL A 10 17.27 -19.69 46.73
N ASP A 11 16.83 -18.43 46.78
CA ASP A 11 15.60 -18.00 46.12
C ASP A 11 15.77 -18.34 44.63
N MET A 12 15.10 -19.40 44.18
CA MET A 12 14.97 -19.67 42.75
C MET A 12 14.21 -18.49 42.16
N GLU A 13 14.90 -17.69 41.33
CA GLU A 13 14.24 -16.78 40.41
C GLU A 13 13.09 -17.54 39.73
N PRO A 14 11.87 -16.96 39.69
CA PRO A 14 10.80 -17.58 38.93
C PRO A 14 11.29 -17.76 37.49
N PRO A 15 10.98 -18.90 36.85
CA PRO A 15 11.40 -19.13 35.47
C PRO A 15 10.94 -17.93 34.62
N PRO A 16 11.75 -17.47 33.65
CA PRO A 16 11.36 -16.35 32.81
C PRO A 16 9.97 -16.64 32.27
N SER A 17 9.03 -15.73 32.55
CA SER A 17 7.65 -15.80 32.09
C SER A 17 7.65 -16.26 30.63
N ALA A 18 6.88 -17.30 30.31
CA ALA A 18 6.79 -17.82 28.94
C ALA A 18 6.71 -16.63 27.96
N PRO A 19 7.52 -16.62 26.88
CA PRO A 19 7.59 -15.47 26.01
C PRO A 19 6.19 -15.08 25.58
N ALA A 20 5.83 -13.80 25.77
CA ALA A 20 4.51 -13.27 25.44
C ALA A 20 4.06 -13.81 24.08
N ARG A 21 2.87 -14.44 24.06
CA ARG A 21 2.32 -15.10 22.89
C ARG A 21 2.35 -14.15 21.69
N ILE A 22 2.80 -14.66 20.54
CA ILE A 22 2.81 -13.89 19.31
C ILE A 22 1.42 -13.98 18.68
N ASP A 23 0.59 -12.97 18.93
CA ASP A 23 -0.78 -12.87 18.44
C ASP A 23 -1.18 -11.42 18.14
N ARG A 24 -2.43 -11.22 17.70
CA ARG A 24 -2.99 -9.92 17.33
C ARG A 24 -3.01 -8.93 18.49
N ASP A 25 -3.34 -9.38 19.69
CA ASP A 25 -3.45 -8.51 20.87
C ASP A 25 -2.06 -8.08 21.36
N GLY A 26 -1.08 -8.98 21.32
CA GLY A 26 0.33 -8.65 21.56
C GLY A 26 0.86 -7.63 20.56
N LEU A 27 0.52 -7.76 19.27
CA LEU A 27 0.90 -6.79 18.24
C LEU A 27 0.30 -5.41 18.51
N ARG A 28 -1.00 -5.34 18.81
CA ARG A 28 -1.67 -4.09 19.16
C ARG A 28 -1.04 -3.42 20.38
N ALA A 29 -0.82 -4.18 21.45
CA ALA A 29 -0.21 -3.66 22.67
C ALA A 29 1.21 -3.12 22.40
N ALA A 30 2.00 -3.83 21.60
CA ALA A 30 3.34 -3.39 21.22
C ALA A 30 3.32 -2.12 20.34
N LEU A 31 2.41 -2.02 19.37
CA LEU A 31 2.28 -0.81 18.53
C LEU A 31 1.84 0.40 19.35
N HIS A 32 0.84 0.23 20.22
CA HIS A 32 0.41 1.28 21.14
C HIS A 32 1.55 1.72 22.06
N ALA A 33 2.29 0.76 22.65
CA ALA A 33 3.44 1.07 23.48
C ALA A 33 4.53 1.83 22.71
N LEU A 34 4.80 1.47 21.45
CA LEU A 34 5.82 2.11 20.64
C LEU A 34 5.47 3.56 20.25
N TYR A 35 4.22 3.80 19.82
CA TYR A 35 3.83 5.10 19.22
C TYR A 35 3.12 6.06 20.18
N VAL A 36 2.48 5.56 21.24
CA VAL A 36 1.66 6.38 22.15
C VAL A 36 2.36 6.64 23.48
N THR A 37 3.18 5.71 23.95
CA THR A 37 3.80 5.80 25.28
C THR A 37 5.02 6.71 25.28
N ARG A 38 5.18 7.53 26.33
CA ARG A 38 6.35 8.42 26.51
C ARG A 38 7.54 7.74 27.19
N ASP A 39 7.30 6.65 27.92
CA ASP A 39 8.33 5.87 28.61
C ASP A 39 9.28 5.18 27.62
N ALA A 40 10.57 5.47 27.75
CA ALA A 40 11.61 4.94 26.87
C ALA A 40 11.79 3.43 27.03
N SER A 41 11.63 2.90 28.24
CA SER A 41 11.82 1.46 28.51
C SER A 41 10.73 0.62 27.86
N SER A 42 9.48 1.09 27.96
CA SER A 42 8.31 0.49 27.30
C SER A 42 8.42 0.52 25.78
N ARG A 43 8.88 1.64 25.20
CA ARG A 43 9.12 1.72 23.75
C ARG A 43 10.22 0.77 23.29
N ALA A 44 11.32 0.64 24.05
CA ALA A 44 12.40 -0.29 23.71
C ALA A 44 11.95 -1.76 23.80
N ALA A 45 11.16 -2.12 24.82
CA ALA A 45 10.57 -3.44 24.95
C ALA A 45 9.59 -3.75 23.81
N ALA A 46 8.77 -2.77 23.42
CA ALA A 46 7.85 -2.87 22.30
C ALA A 46 8.59 -3.06 20.96
N ASP A 47 9.63 -2.27 20.68
CA ASP A 47 10.46 -2.45 19.47
C ASP A 47 11.11 -3.84 19.45
N ALA A 48 11.70 -4.29 20.57
CA ALA A 48 12.28 -5.63 20.66
C ALA A 48 11.24 -6.74 20.40
N TRP A 49 10.01 -6.57 20.89
CA TRP A 49 8.91 -7.49 20.62
C TRP A 49 8.52 -7.49 19.15
N LEU A 50 8.35 -6.32 18.51
CA LEU A 50 8.00 -6.19 17.09
C LEU A 50 9.10 -6.74 16.17
N GLN A 51 10.36 -6.55 16.51
CA GLN A 51 11.49 -7.16 15.80
C GLN A 51 11.50 -8.68 15.95
N ARG A 52 11.06 -9.23 17.09
CA ARG A 52 10.89 -10.66 17.28
C ARG A 52 9.70 -11.20 16.48
N PHE A 53 8.58 -10.48 16.48
CA PHE A 53 7.41 -10.77 15.64
C PHE A 53 7.81 -10.91 14.17
N LEU A 54 8.53 -9.94 13.59
CA LEU A 54 8.95 -9.98 12.18
C LEU A 54 9.91 -11.14 11.81
N ARG A 55 10.43 -11.87 12.80
CA ARG A 55 11.28 -13.05 12.59
C ARG A 55 10.56 -14.36 12.87
N SER A 56 9.30 -14.30 13.31
CA SER A 56 8.50 -15.45 13.70
C SER A 56 7.65 -15.96 12.53
N ASP A 57 7.16 -17.19 12.64
CA ASP A 57 6.34 -17.81 11.61
C ASP A 57 4.91 -17.25 11.61
N GLU A 58 4.47 -16.72 12.75
CA GLU A 58 3.17 -16.10 12.95
C GLU A 58 3.06 -14.74 12.24
N ALA A 59 4.18 -14.12 11.87
CA ALA A 59 4.18 -12.80 11.22
C ALA A 59 3.36 -12.78 9.93
N TRP A 60 3.43 -13.85 9.14
CA TRP A 60 2.69 -14.01 7.89
C TRP A 60 1.18 -14.13 8.11
N PRO A 61 0.67 -15.15 8.83
CA PRO A 61 -0.77 -15.32 9.01
C PRO A 61 -1.38 -14.16 9.80
N VAL A 62 -0.69 -13.58 10.78
CA VAL A 62 -1.20 -12.42 11.52
C VAL A 62 -1.29 -11.18 10.63
N SER A 63 -0.26 -10.90 9.82
CA SER A 63 -0.29 -9.74 8.93
C SER A 63 -1.32 -9.91 7.82
N LEU A 64 -1.44 -11.10 7.23
CA LEU A 64 -2.45 -11.39 6.21
C LEU A 64 -3.87 -11.32 6.79
N ALA A 65 -4.12 -11.89 7.98
CA ALA A 65 -5.43 -11.83 8.62
C ALA A 65 -5.83 -10.39 8.97
N LEU A 66 -4.91 -9.59 9.51
CA LEU A 66 -5.18 -8.19 9.84
C LEU A 66 -5.48 -7.34 8.60
N LEU A 67 -4.79 -7.60 7.49
CA LEU A 67 -4.97 -6.85 6.27
C LEU A 67 -6.16 -7.33 5.43
N GLY A 68 -6.47 -8.63 5.50
CA GLY A 68 -7.59 -9.28 4.84
C GLY A 68 -8.91 -9.19 5.61
N ASP A 69 -8.88 -8.79 6.90
CA ASP A 69 -10.08 -8.62 7.72
C ASP A 69 -11.05 -7.66 7.02
N ASP A 70 -12.19 -8.27 6.67
CA ASP A 70 -13.31 -7.65 5.99
C ASP A 70 -13.85 -6.51 6.88
N ALA A 71 -14.49 -5.52 6.25
CA ALA A 71 -15.04 -4.32 6.88
C ALA A 71 -16.13 -4.57 7.96
N THR A 72 -16.28 -5.81 8.44
CA THR A 72 -17.26 -6.29 9.42
C THR A 72 -16.72 -6.36 10.85
N SER A 73 -15.41 -6.17 11.09
CA SER A 73 -14.93 -5.99 12.46
C SER A 73 -15.47 -4.67 13.02
N PRO A 74 -16.27 -4.68 14.11
CA PRO A 74 -16.94 -3.49 14.64
C PRO A 74 -15.99 -2.41 15.16
N ARG A 75 -14.67 -2.65 15.12
CA ARG A 75 -13.63 -1.71 15.55
C ARG A 75 -12.74 -1.18 14.41
N GLY A 76 -12.97 -1.59 13.16
CA GLY A 76 -12.10 -1.22 12.05
C GLY A 76 -10.66 -1.73 12.23
N LEU A 77 -9.84 -1.59 11.20
CA LEU A 77 -8.40 -1.80 11.31
C LEU A 77 -7.78 -0.48 11.77
N ASP A 78 -7.07 -0.47 12.90
CA ASP A 78 -6.30 0.72 13.30
C ASP A 78 -5.24 1.01 12.22
N ALA A 79 -5.09 2.27 11.83
CA ALA A 79 -4.19 2.67 10.76
C ALA A 79 -2.72 2.34 11.07
N LEU A 80 -2.32 2.31 12.35
CA LEU A 80 -0.99 1.88 12.76
C LEU A 80 -0.80 0.37 12.60
N GLU A 81 -1.82 -0.44 12.93
CA GLU A 81 -1.83 -1.89 12.69
C GLU A 81 -1.71 -2.18 11.19
N ALA A 82 -2.53 -1.49 10.38
CA ALA A 82 -2.52 -1.59 8.92
C ALA A 82 -1.14 -1.27 8.34
N LEU A 83 -0.55 -0.14 8.74
CA LEU A 83 0.76 0.30 8.26
C LEU A 83 1.86 -0.70 8.65
N PHE A 84 1.86 -1.15 9.91
CA PHE A 84 2.87 -2.09 10.37
C PHE A 84 2.77 -3.42 9.62
N CYS A 85 1.56 -3.98 9.48
CA CYS A 85 1.35 -5.23 8.78
C CYS A 85 1.69 -5.12 7.28
N ALA A 86 1.34 -4.03 6.62
CA ALA A 86 1.69 -3.81 5.21
C ALA A 86 3.22 -3.76 5.02
N ARG A 87 3.91 -3.02 5.90
CA ARG A 87 5.38 -2.98 5.91
C ARG A 87 6.00 -4.33 6.26
N ALA A 88 5.42 -5.06 7.22
CA ALA A 88 5.85 -6.39 7.60
C ALA A 88 5.80 -7.33 6.41
N LEU A 89 4.69 -7.35 5.67
CA LEU A 89 4.56 -8.16 4.45
C LEU A 89 5.61 -7.79 3.41
N HIS A 90 5.84 -6.51 3.12
CA HIS A 90 6.90 -6.10 2.18
C HIS A 90 8.28 -6.61 2.61
N VAL A 91 8.63 -6.46 3.89
CA VAL A 91 9.92 -6.94 4.43
C VAL A 91 10.03 -8.46 4.35
N LEU A 92 8.97 -9.18 4.71
CA LEU A 92 8.94 -10.65 4.66
C LEU A 92 9.05 -11.12 3.21
N LEU A 93 8.29 -10.54 2.28
CA LEU A 93 8.34 -10.84 0.85
C LEU A 93 9.74 -10.65 0.28
N ARG A 94 10.46 -9.59 0.68
CA ARG A 94 11.84 -9.37 0.23
C ARG A 94 12.84 -10.38 0.77
N ARG A 95 12.69 -10.79 2.03
CA ARG A 95 13.70 -11.59 2.75
C ARG A 95 13.51 -13.09 2.63
N CYS A 96 12.27 -13.55 2.51
CA CYS A 96 11.95 -14.96 2.55
C CYS A 96 12.34 -15.67 1.25
N VAL A 97 12.60 -16.96 1.30
CA VAL A 97 12.69 -17.81 0.10
C VAL A 97 11.52 -18.79 0.17
N PHE A 98 10.73 -18.86 -0.90
CA PHE A 98 9.59 -19.76 -0.96
C PHE A 98 10.07 -21.17 -1.29
N LYS A 99 9.61 -22.14 -0.51
CA LYS A 99 9.88 -23.56 -0.72
C LYS A 99 8.64 -24.36 -0.38
N THR A 100 8.52 -25.54 -0.99
CA THR A 100 7.50 -26.52 -0.63
C THR A 100 7.66 -27.01 0.82
N GLU A 101 8.89 -27.08 1.31
CA GLU A 101 9.21 -27.46 2.69
C GLU A 101 10.18 -26.47 3.35
N LYS A 102 9.89 -26.13 4.62
CA LYS A 102 10.73 -25.23 5.40
C LYS A 102 12.01 -25.92 5.85
N THR A 103 13.07 -25.75 5.06
CA THR A 103 14.40 -26.31 5.38
C THR A 103 15.35 -25.35 6.11
N GLN A 104 15.03 -24.06 6.21
CA GLN A 104 15.85 -23.03 6.89
C GLN A 104 14.95 -21.94 7.51
N LYS A 105 15.48 -21.15 8.46
CA LYS A 105 14.73 -20.06 9.10
C LYS A 105 14.28 -18.95 8.14
N SER A 106 15.02 -18.72 7.05
CA SER A 106 14.64 -17.79 5.97
C SER A 106 13.60 -18.36 5.01
N HIS A 107 13.35 -19.67 5.07
CA HIS A 107 12.34 -20.29 4.23
C HIS A 107 10.96 -20.08 4.82
N VAL A 108 10.04 -19.78 3.93
CA VAL A 108 8.62 -19.77 4.23
C VAL A 108 8.00 -20.87 3.39
N ALA A 109 7.29 -21.78 4.06
CA ALA A 109 6.54 -22.84 3.41
C ALA A 109 5.19 -22.29 2.94
N LEU A 110 5.23 -21.55 1.82
CA LEU A 110 4.05 -21.17 1.06
C LEU A 110 4.22 -21.81 -0.32
N ASP A 111 3.22 -22.59 -0.73
CA ASP A 111 3.15 -23.09 -2.09
C ASP A 111 2.61 -22.00 -3.04
N GLU A 112 2.64 -22.28 -4.34
CA GLU A 112 2.19 -21.31 -5.36
C GLU A 112 0.70 -20.96 -5.20
N ARG A 113 -0.12 -21.88 -4.70
CA ARG A 113 -1.53 -21.62 -4.41
C ARG A 113 -1.69 -20.58 -3.30
N ALA A 114 -0.99 -20.76 -2.19
CA ALA A 114 -1.03 -19.83 -1.08
C ALA A 114 -0.48 -18.44 -1.47
N LEU A 115 0.53 -18.39 -2.35
CA LEU A 115 1.00 -17.11 -2.93
C LEU A 115 -0.07 -16.46 -3.82
N GLY A 116 -0.80 -17.25 -4.60
CA GLY A 116 -1.99 -16.81 -5.33
C GLY A 116 -3.05 -16.22 -4.40
N ASP A 117 -3.35 -16.87 -3.29
CA ASP A 117 -4.30 -16.37 -2.29
C ASP A 117 -3.81 -15.06 -1.64
N VAL A 118 -2.51 -14.95 -1.32
CA VAL A 118 -1.91 -13.69 -0.84
C VAL A 118 -2.07 -12.57 -1.85
N ARG A 119 -1.92 -12.84 -3.15
CA ARG A 119 -2.13 -11.87 -4.23
C ARG A 119 -3.61 -11.47 -4.34
N ASP A 120 -4.47 -12.45 -4.60
CA ASP A 120 -5.83 -12.24 -5.10
C ASP A 120 -6.85 -11.95 -4.00
N ALA A 121 -6.72 -12.61 -2.84
CA ALA A 121 -7.59 -12.40 -1.69
C ALA A 121 -7.00 -11.41 -0.67
N GLY A 122 -5.69 -11.17 -0.71
CA GLY A 122 -4.99 -10.29 0.23
C GLY A 122 -4.60 -8.93 -0.33
N LEU A 123 -3.45 -8.86 -0.99
CA LEU A 123 -2.78 -7.60 -1.34
C LEU A 123 -3.56 -6.75 -2.35
N LEU A 124 -4.11 -7.35 -3.41
CA LEU A 124 -4.81 -6.60 -4.46
C LEU A 124 -6.11 -5.94 -3.96
N PRO A 125 -7.03 -6.65 -3.25
CA PRO A 125 -8.21 -6.02 -2.67
C PRO A 125 -7.87 -4.99 -1.58
N MET A 126 -6.78 -5.19 -0.83
CA MET A 126 -6.33 -4.25 0.18
C MET A 126 -5.83 -2.95 -0.44
N ALA A 127 -5.04 -3.00 -1.52
CA ALA A 127 -4.58 -1.81 -2.22
C ALA A 127 -5.79 -0.95 -2.62
N TRP A 128 -6.77 -1.59 -3.26
CA TRP A 128 -8.06 -0.98 -3.64
C TRP A 128 -8.76 -0.29 -2.46
N ARG A 129 -8.88 -0.98 -1.32
CA ARG A 129 -9.46 -0.41 -0.10
C ARG A 129 -8.69 0.81 0.39
N CYS A 130 -7.35 0.76 0.40
CA CYS A 130 -6.51 1.87 0.85
C CYS A 130 -6.62 3.09 -0.08
N ALA A 131 -6.65 2.87 -1.40
CA ALA A 131 -6.85 3.94 -2.36
C ALA A 131 -8.26 4.54 -2.29
N ALA A 132 -9.30 3.71 -2.06
CA ALA A 132 -10.65 4.19 -1.81
C ALA A 132 -10.69 5.11 -0.59
N LEU A 133 -10.02 4.74 0.51
CA LEU A 133 -9.88 5.60 1.69
C LEU A 133 -9.09 6.89 1.40
N CYS A 134 -8.08 6.85 0.52
CA CYS A 134 -7.40 8.07 0.08
C CYS A 134 -8.34 9.01 -0.67
N ALA A 135 -9.09 8.46 -1.63
CA ALA A 135 -9.99 9.24 -2.48
C ALA A 135 -11.14 9.87 -1.69
N THR A 136 -11.72 9.15 -0.72
CA THR A 136 -12.77 9.70 0.16
C THR A 136 -12.23 10.77 1.12
N HIS A 137 -11.05 10.56 1.68
CA HIS A 137 -10.39 11.55 2.53
C HIS A 137 -10.05 12.84 1.77
N ASP A 138 -9.56 12.72 0.52
CA ASP A 138 -9.20 13.88 -0.30
C ASP A 138 -10.42 14.70 -0.74
N ARG A 139 -11.59 14.08 -0.84
CA ARG A 139 -12.88 14.74 -1.07
C ARG A 139 -13.50 15.41 0.18
N GLY A 140 -12.76 15.44 1.30
CA GLY A 140 -13.18 16.14 2.51
C GLY A 140 -14.18 15.40 3.38
N VAL A 141 -14.45 14.13 3.10
CA VAL A 141 -15.27 13.28 3.98
C VAL A 141 -14.39 12.79 5.12
N GLY A 142 -14.43 13.54 6.23
CA GLY A 142 -13.87 13.10 7.52
C GLY A 142 -14.52 11.77 7.93
N GLY A 143 -13.69 10.82 8.35
CA GLY A 143 -14.07 9.43 8.56
C GLY A 143 -15.23 9.20 9.52
N VAL A 144 -15.73 7.96 9.52
CA VAL A 144 -16.82 7.44 10.36
C VAL A 144 -16.53 7.70 11.84
N GLY A 145 -16.96 8.87 12.30
CA GLY A 145 -16.87 9.36 13.66
C GLY A 145 -17.83 10.52 13.75
N GLY A 146 -19.10 10.22 14.01
CA GLY A 146 -20.14 11.23 14.10
C GLY A 146 -19.79 12.30 15.15
N GLY A 147 -19.88 13.56 14.76
CA GLY A 147 -19.84 14.68 15.71
C GLY A 147 -19.15 15.93 15.19
N SER A 148 -19.93 16.77 14.53
CA SER A 148 -19.86 18.23 14.55
C SER A 148 -18.51 18.92 14.26
N ALA A 149 -18.51 19.74 13.22
CA ALA A 149 -17.61 20.87 13.07
C ALA A 149 -17.75 21.84 14.26
N ARG A 150 -17.07 21.55 15.38
CA ARG A 150 -16.69 22.44 16.48
C ARG A 150 -16.10 21.59 17.61
N GLY A 151 -14.77 21.45 17.61
CA GLY A 151 -14.07 20.82 18.71
C GLY A 151 -12.64 20.46 18.32
N GLY A 152 -11.72 21.39 18.53
CA GLY A 152 -10.29 21.06 18.59
C GLY A 152 -10.07 20.16 19.80
N GLY A 153 -9.98 18.85 19.57
CA GLY A 153 -9.65 17.84 20.55
C GLY A 153 -8.49 17.00 20.02
N ALA A 154 -7.47 16.79 20.85
CA ALA A 154 -6.16 16.26 20.50
C ALA A 154 -6.11 14.76 20.09
N ASP A 155 -7.20 14.20 19.57
CA ASP A 155 -7.35 12.77 19.25
C ASP A 155 -7.21 12.45 17.75
N SER A 156 -6.98 13.46 16.90
CA SER A 156 -6.74 13.28 15.45
C SER A 156 -5.28 12.95 15.10
N ALA A 157 -4.41 12.74 16.09
CA ALA A 157 -2.96 12.91 15.93
C ALA A 157 -2.13 11.62 15.75
N SER A 158 -2.71 10.43 15.62
CA SER A 158 -1.91 9.19 15.53
C SER A 158 -2.32 8.18 14.46
N SER A 159 -3.20 8.53 13.53
CA SER A 159 -3.58 7.63 12.42
C SER A 159 -2.56 7.74 11.29
N ALA A 160 -1.98 6.60 10.86
CA ALA A 160 -1.11 6.57 9.69
C ALA A 160 -1.89 7.02 8.43
N PRO A 161 -1.35 7.91 7.58
CA PRO A 161 -2.04 8.32 6.37
C PRO A 161 -2.35 7.10 5.48
N PRO A 162 -3.59 6.94 4.96
CA PRO A 162 -3.95 5.83 4.05
C PRO A 162 -2.99 5.67 2.87
N ARG A 163 -2.41 6.78 2.41
CA ARG A 163 -1.38 6.81 1.36
C ARG A 163 -0.12 6.04 1.75
N THR A 164 0.38 6.21 2.98
CA THR A 164 1.60 5.52 3.44
C THR A 164 1.37 4.01 3.46
N ILE A 165 0.18 3.59 3.87
CA ILE A 165 -0.22 2.18 3.84
C ILE A 165 -0.27 1.69 2.39
N LEU A 166 -0.93 2.42 1.49
CA LEU A 166 -0.99 2.08 0.06
C LEU A 166 0.40 1.89 -0.55
N THR A 167 1.36 2.79 -0.27
CA THR A 167 2.74 2.63 -0.75
C THR A 167 3.38 1.33 -0.25
N GLN A 168 3.20 0.96 1.03
CA GLN A 168 3.73 -0.30 1.56
C GLN A 168 3.06 -1.52 0.90
N VAL A 169 1.76 -1.44 0.64
CA VAL A 169 1.02 -2.50 -0.06
C VAL A 169 1.48 -2.64 -1.51
N SER A 170 1.64 -1.53 -2.25
CA SER A 170 2.17 -1.54 -3.62
C SER A 170 3.58 -2.13 -3.69
N LEU A 171 4.44 -1.81 -2.71
CA LEU A 171 5.76 -2.42 -2.58
C LEU A 171 5.69 -3.92 -2.28
N ALA A 172 4.76 -4.36 -1.43
CA ALA A 172 4.49 -5.78 -1.20
C ALA A 172 4.00 -6.47 -2.47
N ILE A 173 3.07 -5.88 -3.23
CA ILE A 173 2.59 -6.40 -4.52
C ILE A 173 3.77 -6.57 -5.49
N ALA A 174 4.62 -5.55 -5.62
CA ALA A 174 5.77 -5.60 -6.51
C ALA A 174 6.78 -6.70 -6.11
N ALA A 175 7.08 -6.82 -4.81
CA ALA A 175 7.96 -7.87 -4.30
C ALA A 175 7.37 -9.27 -4.50
N LEU A 176 6.05 -9.44 -4.31
CA LEU A 176 5.36 -10.71 -4.55
C LEU A 176 5.37 -11.09 -6.03
N ALA A 177 5.01 -10.15 -6.92
CA ALA A 177 4.94 -10.38 -8.36
C ALA A 177 6.27 -10.86 -8.93
N CYS A 178 7.38 -10.28 -8.49
CA CYS A 178 8.71 -10.72 -8.92
C CYS A 178 8.97 -12.20 -8.56
N LYS A 179 8.44 -12.68 -7.44
CA LYS A 179 8.82 -13.97 -6.85
C LYS A 179 7.88 -15.13 -7.19
N MET A 180 6.62 -14.86 -7.51
CA MET A 180 5.66 -15.89 -7.89
C MET A 180 6.05 -16.53 -9.23
N ALA A 181 6.40 -17.81 -9.24
CA ALA A 181 6.77 -18.47 -10.49
C ALA A 181 5.55 -18.64 -11.41
N ALA A 182 4.37 -18.83 -10.84
CA ALA A 182 3.12 -18.94 -11.59
C ALA A 182 2.65 -17.62 -12.23
N TRP A 183 3.24 -16.47 -11.87
CA TRP A 183 2.89 -15.18 -12.46
C TRP A 183 3.92 -14.80 -13.52
N GLU A 184 3.65 -15.14 -14.79
CA GLU A 184 4.59 -14.93 -15.89
C GLU A 184 5.05 -13.47 -16.01
N GLY A 185 6.33 -13.26 -16.28
CA GLY A 185 6.95 -11.92 -16.22
C GLY A 185 6.29 -10.89 -17.12
N ASP A 186 5.83 -11.31 -18.31
CA ASP A 186 5.15 -10.47 -19.29
C ASP A 186 3.65 -10.25 -18.97
N ALA A 187 3.07 -11.12 -18.15
CA ALA A 187 1.69 -11.01 -17.67
C ALA A 187 1.56 -10.05 -16.48
N ILE A 188 2.58 -9.91 -15.63
CA ILE A 188 2.51 -9.10 -14.39
C ILE A 188 1.93 -7.70 -14.63
N ALA A 189 2.55 -6.89 -15.49
CA ALA A 189 2.11 -5.52 -15.70
C ALA A 189 0.76 -5.45 -16.41
N ARG A 190 0.49 -6.39 -17.33
CA ARG A 190 -0.77 -6.52 -18.07
C ARG A 190 -1.93 -6.81 -17.13
N ASP A 191 -1.75 -7.78 -16.24
CA ASP A 191 -2.74 -8.21 -15.25
C ASP A 191 -2.99 -7.10 -14.24
N LEU A 192 -1.95 -6.41 -13.77
CA LEU A 192 -2.10 -5.26 -12.88
C LEU A 192 -2.89 -4.12 -13.55
N CYS A 193 -2.56 -3.78 -14.80
CA CYS A 193 -3.32 -2.79 -15.57
C CYS A 193 -4.79 -3.21 -15.66
N ALA A 194 -5.07 -4.42 -16.15
CA ALA A 194 -6.42 -4.93 -16.30
C ALA A 194 -7.19 -5.00 -14.96
N TYR A 195 -6.51 -5.38 -13.88
CA TYR A 195 -7.12 -5.51 -12.56
C TYR A 195 -7.51 -4.15 -11.98
N PHE A 196 -6.65 -3.15 -12.06
CA PHE A 196 -6.89 -1.86 -11.43
C PHE A 196 -7.65 -0.85 -12.30
N THR A 197 -7.70 -1.04 -13.63
CA THR A 197 -8.54 -0.22 -14.53
C THR A 197 -9.86 -0.88 -14.89
N ARG A 198 -10.24 -1.97 -14.21
CA ARG A 198 -11.54 -2.63 -14.44
C ARG A 198 -12.70 -1.66 -14.18
N PRO A 199 -13.87 -1.87 -14.80
CA PRO A 199 -15.05 -1.08 -14.52
C PRO A 199 -15.42 -1.10 -13.03
N PRO A 200 -15.95 0.01 -12.46
CA PRO A 200 -16.36 0.08 -11.05
C PRO A 200 -17.30 -1.05 -10.61
N ALA A 201 -18.22 -1.47 -11.49
CA ALA A 201 -19.13 -2.59 -11.25
C ALA A 201 -18.43 -3.94 -11.00
N SER A 202 -17.16 -4.07 -11.40
CA SER A 202 -16.34 -5.27 -11.23
C SER A 202 -15.22 -5.08 -10.19
N ALA A 203 -15.17 -3.92 -9.52
CA ALA A 203 -14.23 -3.62 -8.47
C ALA A 203 -14.41 -4.57 -7.26
N PRO A 204 -13.35 -4.82 -6.47
CA PRO A 204 -13.47 -5.63 -5.26
C PRO A 204 -14.52 -5.04 -4.30
N PRO A 205 -15.39 -5.87 -3.69
CA PRO A 205 -16.43 -5.39 -2.77
C PRO A 205 -15.89 -4.54 -1.61
N SER A 206 -14.65 -4.79 -1.19
CA SER A 206 -13.97 -4.04 -0.14
C SER A 206 -13.82 -2.55 -0.48
N ALA A 207 -13.57 -2.20 -1.74
CA ALA A 207 -13.48 -0.81 -2.18
C ALA A 207 -14.86 -0.17 -2.32
N THR A 208 -15.79 -0.83 -3.01
CA THR A 208 -17.14 -0.31 -3.23
C THR A 208 -17.86 -0.05 -1.91
N ARG A 209 -17.72 -0.93 -0.92
CA ARG A 209 -18.29 -0.74 0.43
C ARG A 209 -17.71 0.49 1.13
N VAL A 210 -16.39 0.72 1.06
CA VAL A 210 -15.77 1.90 1.67
C VAL A 210 -16.29 3.18 1.03
N VAL A 211 -16.35 3.23 -0.30
CA VAL A 211 -16.82 4.41 -1.02
C VAL A 211 -18.30 4.65 -0.75
N ALA A 212 -19.14 3.63 -0.88
CA ALA A 212 -20.58 3.74 -0.66
C ALA A 212 -20.95 4.06 0.80
N ALA A 213 -20.10 3.71 1.78
CA ALA A 213 -20.32 4.06 3.18
C ALA A 213 -19.95 5.52 3.50
N LEU A 214 -19.14 6.17 2.65
CA LEU A 214 -18.58 7.50 2.91
C LEU A 214 -19.09 8.58 1.94
N LEU A 215 -19.60 8.22 0.77
CA LEU A 215 -20.08 9.16 -0.25
C LEU A 215 -21.56 8.96 -0.57
N ASP A 216 -22.20 10.04 -1.04
CA ASP A 216 -23.50 9.97 -1.69
C ASP A 216 -23.43 9.09 -2.96
N HIS A 217 -24.52 8.38 -3.26
CA HIS A 217 -24.60 7.39 -4.34
C HIS A 217 -24.17 7.88 -5.74
N ARG A 218 -24.14 9.20 -5.98
CA ARG A 218 -23.85 9.79 -7.29
C ARG A 218 -22.37 9.73 -7.69
N ASP A 219 -21.45 9.64 -6.72
CA ASP A 219 -20.00 9.73 -6.98
C ASP A 219 -19.25 8.42 -6.72
N VAL A 220 -19.98 7.33 -6.45
CA VAL A 220 -19.39 6.04 -6.05
C VAL A 220 -18.55 5.45 -7.18
N ASP A 221 -19.11 5.35 -8.38
CA ASP A 221 -18.42 4.70 -9.51
C ASP A 221 -17.17 5.47 -9.96
N GLU A 222 -17.24 6.81 -10.01
CA GLU A 222 -16.09 7.65 -10.34
C GLU A 222 -15.01 7.55 -9.26
N THR A 223 -15.38 7.59 -7.99
CA THR A 223 -14.42 7.44 -6.88
C THR A 223 -13.75 6.07 -6.86
N VAL A 224 -14.51 5.01 -7.16
CA VAL A 224 -13.98 3.65 -7.32
C VAL A 224 -13.01 3.61 -8.51
N ALA A 225 -13.35 4.21 -9.65
CA ALA A 225 -12.44 4.28 -10.80
C ALA A 225 -11.13 5.02 -10.47
N ASP A 226 -11.20 6.14 -9.74
CA ASP A 226 -10.03 6.90 -9.31
C ASP A 226 -9.17 6.15 -8.29
N ALA A 227 -9.79 5.42 -7.37
CA ALA A 227 -9.09 4.54 -6.44
C ALA A 227 -8.32 3.44 -7.19
N GLY A 228 -8.95 2.82 -8.19
CA GLY A 228 -8.30 1.86 -9.08
C GLY A 228 -7.08 2.47 -9.80
N ALA A 229 -7.26 3.64 -10.43
CA ALA A 229 -6.16 4.35 -11.09
C ALA A 229 -5.03 4.69 -10.11
N THR A 230 -5.35 5.18 -8.92
CA THR A 230 -4.36 5.51 -7.88
C THR A 230 -3.55 4.28 -7.46
N CYS A 231 -4.20 3.13 -7.24
CA CYS A 231 -3.52 1.87 -6.96
C CYS A 231 -2.57 1.45 -8.07
N LEU A 232 -3.04 1.53 -9.32
CA LEU A 232 -2.24 1.15 -10.48
C LEU A 232 -0.99 2.02 -10.55
N LEU A 233 -1.16 3.33 -10.53
CA LEU A 233 -0.08 4.30 -10.69
C LEU A 233 0.95 4.17 -9.55
N GLN A 234 0.50 4.01 -8.30
CA GLN A 234 1.38 3.78 -7.15
C GLN A 234 2.16 2.46 -7.24
N THR A 235 1.56 1.42 -7.84
CA THR A 235 2.21 0.12 -8.03
C THR A 235 3.19 0.16 -9.21
N LEU A 236 2.79 0.78 -10.32
CA LEU A 236 3.64 0.95 -11.49
C LEU A 236 4.84 1.86 -11.21
N SER A 237 4.72 2.87 -10.32
CA SER A 237 5.84 3.74 -9.98
C SER A 237 6.94 3.04 -9.16
N VAL A 238 6.60 1.99 -8.42
CA VAL A 238 7.58 1.26 -7.57
C VAL A 238 8.05 -0.08 -8.16
N LEU A 239 7.27 -0.67 -9.09
CA LEU A 239 7.54 -2.00 -9.62
C LEU A 239 8.89 -2.11 -10.37
N PRO A 240 9.29 -1.16 -11.24
CA PRO A 240 10.61 -1.19 -11.89
C PRO A 240 11.78 -1.20 -10.91
N ASP A 241 11.70 -0.44 -9.83
CA ASP A 241 12.76 -0.36 -8.83
C ASP A 241 12.83 -1.62 -7.97
N GLU A 242 11.69 -2.18 -7.57
CA GLU A 242 11.65 -3.37 -6.73
C GLU A 242 12.20 -4.60 -7.47
N CYS A 243 11.88 -4.76 -8.77
CA CYS A 243 12.38 -5.89 -9.57
C CYS A 243 13.89 -5.83 -9.82
N GLN A 244 14.49 -4.63 -9.77
CA GLN A 244 15.93 -4.41 -9.86
C GLN A 244 16.63 -4.40 -8.49
N SER A 245 15.86 -4.35 -7.39
CA SER A 245 16.44 -4.14 -6.07
C SER A 245 17.29 -5.33 -5.61
N GLY A 246 18.54 -5.04 -5.23
CA GLY A 246 19.48 -6.04 -4.71
C GLY A 246 19.09 -6.59 -3.33
N ARG A 247 18.09 -6.02 -2.65
CA ARG A 247 17.59 -6.53 -1.37
C ARG A 247 16.43 -7.51 -1.51
N LEU A 248 15.91 -7.69 -2.73
CA LEU A 248 14.92 -8.73 -3.02
C LEU A 248 15.64 -10.09 -3.15
N SER A 249 15.33 -11.02 -2.25
CA SER A 249 15.85 -12.39 -2.30
C SER A 249 15.10 -13.19 -3.36
N ILE A 250 15.69 -13.26 -4.56
CA ILE A 250 15.11 -13.92 -5.73
C ILE A 250 16.22 -14.53 -6.58
N HIS A 251 15.93 -15.66 -7.22
CA HIS A 251 16.88 -16.33 -8.10
C HIS A 251 17.24 -15.42 -9.30
N PRO A 252 18.53 -15.30 -9.70
CA PRO A 252 18.94 -14.42 -10.80
C PRO A 252 18.23 -14.70 -12.13
N ALA A 253 17.98 -15.98 -12.46
CA ALA A 253 17.27 -16.34 -13.69
C ALA A 253 15.82 -15.82 -13.68
N ARG A 254 15.12 -15.99 -12.55
CA ARG A 254 13.76 -15.46 -12.39
C ARG A 254 13.74 -13.94 -12.42
N ARG A 255 14.71 -13.27 -11.79
CA ARG A 255 14.83 -11.81 -11.87
C ARG A 255 14.95 -11.33 -13.31
N ARG A 256 15.80 -11.99 -14.12
CA ARG A 256 15.96 -11.67 -15.53
C ARG A 256 14.66 -11.86 -16.30
N GLU A 257 14.01 -13.00 -16.13
CA GLU A 257 12.71 -13.30 -16.75
C GLU A 257 11.67 -12.21 -16.44
N VAL A 258 11.54 -11.80 -15.17
CA VAL A 258 10.62 -10.73 -14.76
C VAL A 258 11.01 -9.41 -15.41
N ILE A 259 12.28 -9.03 -15.40
CA ILE A 259 12.72 -7.76 -16.01
C ILE A 259 12.43 -7.74 -17.51
N ASP A 260 12.76 -8.81 -18.22
CA ASP A 260 12.56 -8.89 -19.67
C ASP A 260 11.05 -8.92 -20.01
N GLY A 261 10.26 -9.66 -19.24
CA GLY A 261 8.80 -9.68 -19.38
C GLY A 261 8.14 -8.33 -19.10
N LEU A 262 8.53 -7.64 -18.03
CA LEU A 262 8.02 -6.30 -17.72
C LEU A 262 8.40 -5.31 -18.84
N ARG A 263 9.62 -5.36 -19.37
CA ARG A 263 10.03 -4.52 -20.51
C ARG A 263 9.19 -4.79 -21.76
N ALA A 264 8.90 -6.05 -22.06
CA ALA A 264 8.00 -6.40 -23.16
C ALA A 264 6.57 -5.86 -22.92
N ALA A 265 6.09 -5.91 -21.68
CA ALA A 265 4.79 -5.39 -21.29
C ALA A 265 4.71 -3.85 -21.29
N ALA A 266 5.84 -3.14 -21.29
CA ALA A 266 5.87 -1.67 -21.26
C ALA A 266 5.11 -1.05 -22.44
N ALA A 267 5.47 -1.43 -23.68
CA ALA A 267 4.80 -0.97 -24.89
C ALA A 267 3.42 -1.63 -25.10
N ALA A 268 3.27 -2.89 -24.69
CA ALA A 268 2.05 -3.66 -24.96
C ALA A 268 0.88 -3.31 -24.04
N ALA A 269 1.16 -2.90 -22.80
CA ALA A 269 0.13 -2.69 -21.78
C ALA A 269 0.32 -1.41 -20.98
N VAL A 270 1.54 -1.10 -20.52
CA VAL A 270 1.75 0.00 -19.56
C VAL A 270 1.56 1.37 -20.20
N PHE A 271 2.35 1.73 -21.21
CA PHE A 271 2.20 3.05 -21.85
C PHE A 271 0.80 3.29 -22.43
N PRO A 272 0.16 2.32 -23.14
CA PRO A 272 -1.23 2.47 -23.56
C PRO A 272 -2.20 2.74 -22.40
N THR A 273 -2.01 2.06 -21.26
CA THR A 273 -2.86 2.27 -20.08
C THR A 273 -2.61 3.64 -19.45
N LEU A 274 -1.36 4.07 -19.35
CA LEU A 274 -1.02 5.41 -18.85
C LEU A 274 -1.60 6.50 -19.78
N ASP A 275 -1.56 6.31 -21.10
CA ASP A 275 -2.13 7.25 -22.08
C ASP A 275 -3.66 7.32 -21.93
N ALA A 276 -4.33 6.17 -21.77
CA ALA A 276 -5.77 6.11 -21.53
C ALA A 276 -6.17 6.81 -20.22
N LEU A 277 -5.39 6.62 -19.14
CA LEU A 277 -5.61 7.33 -17.88
C LEU A 277 -5.38 8.83 -18.01
N THR A 278 -4.37 9.24 -18.78
CA THR A 278 -4.12 10.65 -19.10
C THR A 278 -5.31 11.29 -19.82
N GLY A 279 -5.86 10.61 -20.83
CA GLY A 279 -7.04 11.06 -21.55
C GLY A 279 -8.27 11.19 -20.65
N ARG A 280 -8.53 10.16 -19.82
CA ARG A 280 -9.65 10.17 -18.85
C ARG A 280 -9.53 11.33 -17.86
N LEU A 281 -8.35 11.51 -17.26
CA LEU A 281 -8.11 12.62 -16.35
C LEU A 281 -8.30 13.94 -17.10
N SER A 282 -7.67 14.16 -18.25
CA SER A 282 -7.78 15.42 -18.99
C SER A 282 -9.22 15.78 -19.37
N ALA A 283 -10.03 14.83 -19.83
CA ALA A 283 -11.45 15.05 -20.14
C ALA A 283 -12.22 15.53 -18.91
N ALA A 284 -11.98 14.93 -17.76
CA ALA A 284 -12.59 15.36 -16.51
C ALA A 284 -12.17 16.79 -16.11
N ALA A 285 -11.05 17.35 -16.57
CA ALA A 285 -10.61 18.71 -16.19
C ALA A 285 -11.40 19.76 -16.96
N MET A 286 -11.60 19.50 -18.25
CA MET A 286 -12.34 20.38 -19.12
C MET A 286 -13.80 20.53 -18.65
N CYS A 287 -14.44 19.43 -18.24
CA CYS A 287 -15.81 19.47 -17.72
C CYS A 287 -15.98 20.33 -16.45
N VAL A 288 -14.94 20.42 -15.60
CA VAL A 288 -15.00 21.23 -14.36
C VAL A 288 -14.86 22.72 -14.66
N ASN A 289 -14.06 23.09 -15.67
CA ASN A 289 -13.86 24.49 -16.07
C ASN A 289 -15.10 25.10 -16.72
N ASP A 290 -15.90 24.30 -17.45
CA ASP A 290 -17.14 24.77 -18.09
C ASP A 290 -18.29 25.02 -17.09
N ALA A 291 -18.25 24.40 -15.91
CA ALA A 291 -19.34 24.46 -14.92
C ALA A 291 -19.29 25.71 -14.02
N GLY A 292 -18.34 26.63 -14.20
CA GLY A 292 -18.25 27.88 -13.43
C GLY A 292 -18.06 27.70 -11.91
N SER A 293 -17.71 26.49 -11.46
CA SER A 293 -17.51 26.17 -10.04
C SER A 293 -16.15 26.68 -9.58
N SER A 294 -16.15 27.85 -8.94
CA SER A 294 -14.97 28.40 -8.30
C SER A 294 -14.58 27.56 -7.08
N GLY A 295 -13.41 26.91 -7.14
CA GLY A 295 -12.49 26.93 -5.99
C GLY A 295 -12.45 25.73 -5.06
N GLY A 296 -12.80 24.53 -5.50
CA GLY A 296 -12.40 23.28 -4.84
C GLY A 296 -11.36 22.56 -5.69
N VAL A 297 -10.06 22.78 -5.45
CA VAL A 297 -9.02 21.93 -6.05
C VAL A 297 -9.28 20.50 -5.57
N ASP A 298 -9.72 19.61 -6.47
CA ASP A 298 -9.89 18.20 -6.14
C ASP A 298 -8.50 17.59 -5.88
N ARG A 299 -8.11 17.57 -4.60
CA ARG A 299 -6.79 17.08 -4.15
C ARG A 299 -6.55 15.62 -4.54
N SER A 300 -7.61 14.84 -4.73
CA SER A 300 -7.53 13.45 -5.19
C SER A 300 -6.96 13.39 -6.61
N ARG A 301 -7.42 14.31 -7.45
CA ARG A 301 -7.08 14.41 -8.85
C ARG A 301 -5.63 14.87 -9.05
N ASP A 302 -5.22 15.96 -8.41
CA ASP A 302 -3.84 16.44 -8.49
C ASP A 302 -2.83 15.36 -8.07
N ARG A 303 -3.20 14.58 -7.04
CA ARG A 303 -2.39 13.46 -6.57
C ARG A 303 -2.31 12.33 -7.59
N THR A 304 -3.45 11.94 -8.16
CA THR A 304 -3.50 10.90 -9.20
C THR A 304 -2.66 11.33 -10.41
N THR A 305 -2.70 12.61 -10.77
CA THR A 305 -1.86 13.18 -11.82
C THR A 305 -0.36 13.16 -11.44
N ALA A 306 0.01 13.50 -10.21
CA ALA A 306 1.41 13.39 -9.77
C ALA A 306 1.94 11.95 -9.88
N LEU A 307 1.15 10.97 -9.41
CA LEU A 307 1.48 9.54 -9.52
C LEU A 307 1.56 9.07 -10.98
N LEU A 308 0.74 9.65 -11.87
CA LEU A 308 0.80 9.37 -13.30
C LEU A 308 2.17 9.75 -13.87
N PHE A 309 2.69 10.94 -13.54
CA PHE A 309 4.01 11.36 -13.97
C PHE A 309 5.13 10.51 -13.37
N GLU A 310 5.03 10.15 -12.09
CA GLU A 310 5.97 9.23 -11.45
C GLU A 310 6.00 7.87 -12.15
N ALA A 311 4.84 7.33 -12.52
CA ALA A 311 4.73 6.06 -13.25
C ALA A 311 5.33 6.17 -14.66
N TYR A 312 5.03 7.22 -15.44
CA TYR A 312 5.67 7.45 -16.73
C TYR A 312 7.18 7.53 -16.61
N ALA A 313 7.69 8.31 -15.66
CA ALA A 313 9.13 8.49 -15.46
C ALA A 313 9.83 7.18 -15.09
N ALA A 314 9.24 6.41 -14.16
CA ALA A 314 9.77 5.11 -13.75
C ALA A 314 9.86 4.14 -14.94
N TRP A 315 8.81 4.07 -15.76
CA TRP A 315 8.76 3.13 -16.89
C TRP A 315 9.58 3.58 -18.10
N ALA A 316 9.64 4.88 -18.40
CA ALA A 316 10.51 5.42 -19.44
C ALA A 316 11.99 5.20 -19.11
N ALA A 317 12.38 5.33 -17.85
CA ALA A 317 13.74 5.01 -17.40
C ALA A 317 14.03 3.50 -17.43
N PHE A 318 13.03 2.67 -17.15
CA PHE A 318 13.17 1.22 -17.08
C PHE A 318 13.21 0.52 -18.44
N ALA A 319 12.43 1.03 -19.40
CA ALA A 319 12.28 0.51 -20.75
C ALA A 319 12.40 1.65 -21.79
N PRO A 320 13.57 2.30 -21.91
CA PRO A 320 13.74 3.49 -22.75
C PRO A 320 13.53 3.23 -24.25
N ASP A 321 13.77 2.00 -24.69
CA ASP A 321 13.63 1.59 -26.09
C ASP A 321 12.21 1.12 -26.44
N ALA A 322 11.28 1.10 -25.47
CA ALA A 322 9.92 0.67 -25.71
C ALA A 322 9.15 1.73 -26.52
N ALA A 323 8.38 1.28 -27.52
CA ALA A 323 7.43 2.16 -28.21
C ALA A 323 6.44 2.75 -27.18
N GLY A 324 6.26 4.07 -27.21
CA GLY A 324 5.46 4.79 -26.20
C GLY A 324 6.25 5.25 -24.96
N ALA A 325 7.56 4.97 -24.86
CA ALA A 325 8.40 5.49 -23.78
C ALA A 325 8.55 7.02 -23.79
N CYS A 326 8.37 7.65 -24.96
CA CYS A 326 8.16 9.09 -25.04
C CYS A 326 6.69 9.39 -24.69
N PRO A 327 6.44 10.36 -23.79
CA PRO A 327 5.11 10.88 -23.52
C PRO A 327 4.28 11.11 -24.79
N SER A 328 3.04 10.63 -24.80
CA SER A 328 2.11 10.89 -25.90
C SER A 328 1.76 12.38 -25.99
N GLU A 329 1.25 12.81 -27.15
CA GLU A 329 0.68 14.15 -27.33
C GLU A 329 -0.41 14.46 -26.29
N THR A 330 -1.16 13.44 -25.86
CA THR A 330 -2.15 13.52 -24.78
C THR A 330 -1.51 13.92 -23.46
N LEU A 331 -0.34 13.38 -23.11
CA LEU A 331 0.40 13.78 -21.91
C LEU A 331 0.96 15.20 -22.03
N ALA A 332 1.45 15.58 -23.21
CA ALA A 332 1.89 16.95 -23.48
C ALA A 332 0.75 17.97 -23.35
N ALA A 333 -0.45 17.63 -23.85
CA ALA A 333 -1.65 18.45 -23.71
C ALA A 333 -2.11 18.55 -22.25
N ALA A 334 -2.10 17.43 -21.51
CA ALA A 334 -2.41 17.39 -20.09
C ALA A 334 -1.46 18.28 -19.26
N LEU A 335 -0.16 18.23 -19.56
CA LEU A 335 0.85 19.11 -18.96
C LEU A 335 0.58 20.58 -19.27
N GLY A 336 0.18 20.90 -20.49
CA GLY A 336 -0.22 22.26 -20.89
C GLY A 336 -1.40 22.78 -20.07
N ILE A 337 -2.42 21.95 -19.85
CA ILE A 337 -3.61 22.29 -19.05
C ILE A 337 -3.23 22.54 -17.59
N LEU A 338 -2.43 21.64 -16.98
CA LEU A 338 -2.00 21.79 -15.58
C LEU A 338 -1.12 23.02 -15.37
N ALA A 339 -0.21 23.30 -16.30
CA ALA A 339 0.64 24.49 -16.26
C ALA A 339 -0.15 25.80 -16.42
N ALA A 340 -1.27 25.77 -17.17
CA ALA A 340 -2.19 26.90 -17.27
C ALA A 340 -2.96 27.11 -15.96
N SER A 341 -3.49 26.04 -15.36
CA SER A 341 -4.20 26.11 -14.06
C SER A 341 -3.33 26.65 -12.92
N ASP A 342 -2.04 26.31 -12.87
CA ASP A 342 -1.10 26.86 -11.86
C ASP A 342 -0.77 28.34 -12.11
N ARG A 343 -0.74 28.79 -13.38
CA ARG A 343 -0.57 30.22 -13.70
C ARG A 343 -1.78 31.06 -13.24
N ASP A 344 -2.99 30.57 -13.46
CA ASP A 344 -4.22 31.26 -13.06
C ASP A 344 -4.35 31.32 -11.52
N ALA A 345 -3.93 30.26 -10.82
CA ALA A 345 -3.87 30.23 -9.36
C ALA A 345 -2.83 31.21 -8.78
N ARG A 346 -1.69 31.40 -9.45
CA ARG A 346 -0.67 32.38 -9.05
C ARG A 346 -1.05 33.82 -9.36
N ALA A 347 -1.75 34.05 -10.48
CA ALA A 347 -2.25 35.39 -10.83
C ALA A 347 -3.30 35.87 -9.81
N THR A 348 -4.21 35.00 -9.38
CA THR A 348 -5.21 35.32 -8.34
C THR A 348 -4.63 35.56 -6.95
N PHE A 349 -3.44 35.01 -6.64
CA PHE A 349 -2.71 35.29 -5.40
C PHE A 349 -1.84 36.56 -5.46
N SER A 350 -1.48 37.03 -6.66
CA SER A 350 -0.68 38.26 -6.85
C SER A 350 -1.52 39.55 -6.82
N ASP A 351 -2.85 39.44 -6.97
CA ASP A 351 -3.80 40.57 -6.93
C ASP A 351 -4.47 40.75 -5.54
N ARG A 352 -3.92 40.13 -4.48
CA ARG A 352 -4.30 40.34 -3.07
C ARG A 352 -3.12 40.84 -2.26
#